data_AF-A0A0S9PE19-F1
#
_entry.id   AF-A0A0S9PE19-F1
#
_cell.length_a   1.000
_cell.length_b   1.000
_cell.length_c   1.000
_cell.angle_alpha   90.00
_cell.angle_beta   90.00
_cell.angle_gamma   90.00
#
_symmetry.space_group_name_H-M   'P 1'
#
loop_
_entity.id
_entity.type
_entity.pdbx_description
1 polymer ?
#
loop_
_entity_poly.entity_id
_entity_poly.type
_entity_poly.pdbx_seq_one_letter_code
_entity_poly.pdbx_strand_id
1 'polypeptide(L)'
;MPLPDTGVTPPDLVRLRRLLPSALDVAGLASRSVADFAGAISAHLLASGGRPRRWVLDADRIAAAYGSDRLLRLHSKPVSMFAELSGFFPTRDGWIRTHANYPHHRQRLCRAVGLPHDTTAAEFAATVAALDAHAIEKAAWAVGALAVRVREPGEWTPSAAHSGSEALAGQRSSPRRPHAPQEAPLSGIRVLDLTRVIAGPVATRSLALLGADVLRIDPPTMPEIAVQHVDTGQGKRSILIDAKTASGLAAINALLADADVLISGYRPQSIEALGLELPRGLVHATVDAWGDVSGWRTRRGFDSLVQAVTGISMIESKTTGAGPSAPGALPVQALDHSAGYMLAAAVVRALTDQIDDPRGRRISVSLAGVAAELLQGDRYTSAPERPALGDDVVVTHGDVTTARPALAQFADYAAPAHPLGADAPVWL
;
A
#
# COMPACT_ATOMS: atom_id res chain seq x y z
N MET A 1 -0.43 -17.35 -29.51
CA MET A 1 -0.43 -15.93 -29.92
C MET A 1 0.67 -15.24 -29.11
N PRO A 2 1.70 -14.65 -29.72
CA PRO A 2 2.69 -13.90 -28.96
C PRO A 2 1.98 -12.76 -28.23
N LEU A 3 2.32 -12.54 -26.96
CA LEU A 3 1.84 -11.37 -26.20
C LEU A 3 2.19 -10.10 -27.01
N PRO A 4 1.29 -9.12 -27.12
CA PRO A 4 1.63 -7.86 -27.77
C PRO A 4 2.89 -7.29 -27.09
N ASP A 5 3.82 -6.74 -27.88
CA ASP A 5 4.98 -6.04 -27.35
C ASP A 5 4.47 -4.88 -26.48
N THR A 6 4.53 -5.07 -25.16
CA THR A 6 4.05 -4.11 -24.17
C THR A 6 4.96 -2.88 -24.09
N GLY A 7 6.11 -2.90 -24.76
CA GLY A 7 7.13 -1.87 -24.67
C GLY A 7 7.80 -1.82 -23.30
N VAL A 8 7.64 -2.85 -22.46
CA VAL A 8 8.24 -2.93 -21.12
C VAL A 8 9.33 -4.01 -21.11
N THR A 9 10.58 -3.58 -20.99
CA THR A 9 11.72 -4.46 -20.74
C THR A 9 11.80 -4.76 -19.23
N PRO A 10 11.78 -6.05 -18.82
CA PRO A 10 11.88 -6.42 -17.41
C PRO A 10 13.26 -6.08 -16.84
N PRO A 11 13.39 -5.95 -15.51
CA PRO A 11 14.67 -5.72 -14.86
C PRO A 11 15.54 -6.97 -14.88
N ASP A 12 16.82 -6.83 -14.50
CA ASP A 12 17.66 -7.97 -14.12
C ASP A 12 17.06 -8.65 -12.86
N LEU A 13 16.31 -9.73 -13.08
CA LEU A 13 15.68 -10.50 -12.00
C LEU A 13 16.69 -11.21 -11.10
N VAL A 14 17.88 -11.55 -11.59
CA VAL A 14 18.93 -12.15 -10.76
C VAL A 14 19.41 -11.11 -9.75
N ARG A 15 19.67 -9.88 -10.20
CA ARG A 15 20.02 -8.76 -9.32
C ARG A 15 18.89 -8.45 -8.33
N LEU A 16 17.65 -8.32 -8.81
CA LEU A 16 16.50 -8.00 -7.97
C LEU A 16 16.25 -9.07 -6.88
N ARG A 17 16.40 -10.36 -7.19
CA ARG A 17 16.28 -11.45 -6.20
C ARG A 17 17.33 -11.36 -5.09
N ARG A 18 18.53 -10.89 -5.39
CA ARG A 18 19.57 -10.65 -4.37
C ARG A 18 19.24 -9.45 -3.49
N LEU A 19 18.64 -8.40 -4.05
CA LEU A 19 18.22 -7.20 -3.32
C LEU A 19 16.98 -7.44 -2.44
N LEU A 20 16.12 -8.38 -2.85
CA LEU A 20 14.90 -8.77 -2.13
C LEU A 20 14.96 -10.27 -1.77
N PRO A 21 15.91 -10.70 -0.91
CA PRO A 21 16.10 -12.11 -0.58
C PRO A 21 14.90 -12.66 0.20
N SER A 22 14.32 -13.75 -0.29
CA SER A 22 13.06 -14.32 0.16
C SER A 22 12.96 -15.78 -0.26
N ALA A 23 12.24 -16.61 0.49
CA ALA A 23 11.90 -17.97 0.06
C ALA A 23 10.77 -17.99 -0.98
N LEU A 24 10.00 -16.90 -1.06
CA LEU A 24 8.99 -16.62 -2.10
C LEU A 24 9.52 -15.70 -3.22
N ASP A 25 8.92 -15.75 -4.42
CA ASP A 25 9.26 -14.91 -5.59
C ASP A 25 8.91 -13.41 -5.44
N VAL A 26 9.40 -12.76 -4.38
CA VAL A 26 9.14 -11.33 -4.12
C VAL A 26 9.67 -10.45 -5.24
N ALA A 27 10.83 -10.80 -5.82
CA ALA A 27 11.40 -10.09 -6.95
C ALA A 27 10.50 -10.17 -8.20
N GLY A 28 9.97 -11.35 -8.51
CA GLY A 28 9.02 -11.50 -9.62
C GLY A 28 7.72 -10.75 -9.38
N LEU A 29 7.15 -10.81 -8.16
CA LEU A 29 5.97 -10.04 -7.80
C LEU A 29 6.20 -8.53 -7.97
N ALA A 30 7.32 -8.02 -7.45
CA ALA A 30 7.68 -6.62 -7.56
C ALA A 30 7.87 -6.18 -9.02
N SER A 31 8.59 -6.99 -9.80
CA SER A 31 8.81 -6.76 -11.23
C SER A 31 7.50 -6.74 -12.01
N ARG A 32 6.61 -7.72 -11.81
CA ARG A 32 5.31 -7.80 -12.51
C ARG A 32 4.41 -6.62 -12.15
N SER A 33 4.35 -6.24 -10.87
CA SER A 33 3.52 -5.11 -10.43
C SER A 33 3.95 -3.78 -11.05
N VAL A 34 5.27 -3.53 -11.09
CA VAL A 34 5.80 -2.30 -11.71
C VAL A 34 5.69 -2.35 -13.24
N ALA A 35 5.88 -3.52 -13.85
CA ALA A 35 5.68 -3.70 -15.30
C ALA A 35 4.22 -3.49 -15.72
N ASP A 36 3.26 -3.99 -14.95
CA ASP A 36 1.83 -3.80 -15.20
C ASP A 36 1.45 -2.31 -15.14
N PHE A 37 1.97 -1.59 -14.14
CA PHE A 37 1.82 -0.13 -14.05
C PHE A 37 2.41 0.59 -15.26
N ALA A 38 3.63 0.25 -15.67
CA ALA A 38 4.29 0.83 -16.85
C ALA A 38 3.49 0.56 -18.14
N GLY A 39 3.00 -0.67 -18.32
CA GLY A 39 2.15 -1.05 -19.45
C GLY A 39 0.83 -0.29 -19.49
N ALA A 40 0.18 -0.09 -18.33
CA ALA A 40 -1.04 0.71 -18.23
C ALA A 40 -0.81 2.16 -18.68
N ILE A 41 0.33 2.77 -18.32
CA ILE A 41 0.69 4.11 -18.77
C ILE A 41 0.85 4.17 -20.30
N SER A 42 1.53 3.19 -20.89
CA SER A 42 1.71 3.13 -22.35
C SER A 42 0.38 2.99 -23.10
N ALA A 43 -0.52 2.14 -22.59
CA ALA A 43 -1.87 1.98 -23.15
C ALA A 43 -2.67 3.30 -23.04
N HIS A 44 -2.61 3.98 -21.89
CA HIS A 44 -3.27 5.25 -21.68
C HIS A 44 -2.79 6.34 -22.64
N LEU A 45 -1.46 6.46 -22.81
CA LEU A 45 -0.85 7.42 -23.73
C LEU A 45 -1.29 7.16 -25.17
N LEU A 46 -1.32 5.91 -25.61
CA LEU A 46 -1.76 5.56 -26.96
C LEU A 46 -3.25 5.91 -27.18
N ALA A 47 -4.11 5.52 -26.23
CA ALA A 47 -5.54 5.81 -26.30
C ALA A 47 -5.85 7.32 -26.26
N SER A 48 -5.01 8.10 -25.58
CA SER A 48 -5.16 9.56 -25.47
C SER A 48 -4.53 10.34 -26.65
N GLY A 49 -4.14 9.66 -27.73
CA GLY A 49 -3.52 10.28 -28.91
C GLY A 49 -2.05 10.69 -28.72
N GLY A 50 -1.44 10.30 -27.61
CA GLY A 50 0.00 10.44 -27.35
C GLY A 50 0.82 9.33 -28.01
N ARG A 51 2.14 9.35 -27.74
CA ARG A 51 3.05 8.28 -28.19
C ARG A 51 3.34 7.32 -27.03
N PRO A 52 3.29 6.00 -27.26
CA PRO A 52 3.67 5.04 -26.24
C PRO A 52 5.15 5.22 -25.88
N ARG A 53 5.48 5.03 -24.60
CA ARG A 53 6.86 5.07 -24.11
C ARG A 53 7.39 3.65 -23.99
N ARG A 54 8.69 3.48 -24.28
CA ARG A 54 9.41 2.26 -23.91
C ARG A 54 9.90 2.40 -22.47
N TRP A 55 9.62 1.38 -21.67
CA TRP A 55 10.01 1.31 -20.27
C TRP A 55 11.12 0.27 -20.13
N VAL A 56 12.24 0.70 -19.56
CA VAL A 56 13.29 -0.21 -19.09
C VAL A 56 13.22 -0.18 -17.58
N LEU A 57 12.86 -1.31 -16.98
CA LEU A 57 12.77 -1.45 -15.54
C LEU A 57 14.15 -1.70 -14.95
N ASP A 58 14.42 -1.06 -13.82
CA ASP A 58 15.70 -1.15 -13.13
C ASP A 58 15.54 -1.86 -11.79
N ALA A 59 16.40 -2.86 -11.54
CA ALA A 59 16.32 -3.69 -10.34
C ALA A 59 16.55 -2.88 -9.06
N ASP A 60 17.45 -1.91 -9.09
CA ASP A 60 17.84 -1.12 -7.92
C ASP A 60 16.75 -0.09 -7.58
N ARG A 61 16.17 0.56 -8.60
CA ARG A 61 15.01 1.45 -8.43
C ARG A 61 13.80 0.71 -7.89
N ILE A 62 13.51 -0.51 -8.36
CA ILE A 62 12.41 -1.32 -7.82
C ILE A 62 12.69 -1.70 -6.37
N ALA A 63 13.88 -2.22 -6.06
CA ALA A 63 14.25 -2.60 -4.70
C ALA A 63 14.25 -1.41 -3.75
N ALA A 64 14.74 -0.25 -4.19
CA ALA A 64 14.75 0.99 -3.43
C ALA A 64 13.33 1.49 -3.14
N ALA A 65 12.46 1.48 -4.13
CA ALA A 65 11.07 1.90 -3.97
C ALA A 65 10.28 0.96 -3.04
N TYR A 66 10.53 -0.35 -3.09
CA TYR A 66 9.90 -1.33 -2.18
C TYR A 66 10.51 -1.31 -0.77
N GLY A 67 11.76 -0.89 -0.62
CA GLY A 67 12.47 -0.76 0.66
C GLY A 67 12.66 0.69 1.10
N SER A 68 11.76 1.59 0.69
CA SER A 68 11.90 3.03 0.89
C SER A 68 12.00 3.41 2.37
N ASP A 69 11.30 2.66 3.23
CA ASP A 69 11.37 2.77 4.69
C ASP A 69 12.79 2.70 5.25
N ARG A 70 13.66 1.89 4.65
CA ARG A 70 15.05 1.69 5.08
C ARG A 70 16.01 2.73 4.51
N LEU A 71 15.61 3.36 3.42
CA LEU A 71 16.38 4.41 2.75
C LEU A 71 16.02 5.80 3.29
N LEU A 72 14.85 5.96 3.92
CA LEU A 72 14.42 7.21 4.51
C LEU A 72 15.42 7.72 5.56
N ARG A 73 15.88 8.96 5.40
CA ARG A 73 16.67 9.68 6.39
C ARG A 73 16.04 11.03 6.70
N LEU A 74 16.08 11.41 7.99
CA LEU A 74 15.80 12.77 8.44
C LEU A 74 17.07 13.31 9.10
N HIS A 75 17.55 14.47 8.65
CA HIS A 75 18.84 15.04 9.07
C HIS A 75 19.97 14.00 8.97
N SER A 76 20.01 13.28 7.85
CA SER A 76 20.95 12.18 7.56
C SER A 76 20.89 10.96 8.52
N LYS A 77 19.90 10.90 9.42
CA LYS A 77 19.72 9.78 10.36
C LYS A 77 18.62 8.82 9.89
N PRO A 78 18.81 7.50 10.02
CA PRO A 78 17.74 6.54 9.76
C PRO A 78 16.57 6.76 10.70
N VAL A 79 15.36 6.56 10.19
CA VAL A 79 14.13 6.59 10.96
C VAL A 79 13.49 5.21 10.98
N SER A 80 12.78 4.90 12.06
CA SER A 80 12.00 3.68 12.18
C SER A 80 10.53 4.02 12.36
N MET A 81 9.67 3.19 11.76
CA MET A 81 8.22 3.31 11.81
C MET A 81 7.59 2.21 12.68
N PHE A 82 8.42 1.28 13.19
CA PHE A 82 7.98 0.14 13.97
C PHE A 82 8.09 0.41 15.47
N ALA A 83 6.99 0.19 16.18
CA ALA A 83 6.93 0.25 17.64
C ALA A 83 7.36 -1.09 18.28
N GLU A 84 7.79 -1.04 19.54
CA GLU A 84 8.31 -2.20 20.28
C GLU A 84 7.31 -3.38 20.37
N LEU A 85 6.00 -3.10 20.42
CA LEU A 85 4.94 -4.13 20.48
C LEU A 85 4.42 -4.52 19.10
N SER A 86 5.12 -4.17 18.03
CA SER A 86 4.82 -4.60 16.66
C SER A 86 5.74 -5.74 16.27
N GLY A 87 5.55 -6.92 16.88
CA GLY A 87 6.50 -8.04 16.82
C GLY A 87 5.85 -9.40 16.55
N PHE A 88 6.67 -10.42 16.41
CA PHE A 88 6.28 -11.80 16.66
C PHE A 88 6.59 -12.11 18.11
N PHE A 89 5.62 -12.68 18.83
CA PHE A 89 5.78 -13.08 20.22
C PHE A 89 5.44 -14.56 20.37
N PRO A 90 6.27 -15.34 21.07
CA PRO A 90 5.94 -16.72 21.36
C PRO A 90 4.73 -16.75 22.29
N THR A 91 3.91 -17.77 22.13
CA THR A 91 2.70 -18.06 22.91
C THR A 91 2.77 -19.51 23.38
N ARG A 92 1.83 -19.94 24.23
CA ARG A 92 1.82 -21.30 24.79
C ARG A 92 1.78 -22.39 23.71
N ASP A 93 1.12 -22.12 22.59
CA ASP A 93 0.81 -23.09 21.54
C ASP A 93 1.30 -22.66 20.13
N GLY A 94 2.14 -21.62 20.03
CA GLY A 94 2.65 -21.13 18.75
C GLY A 94 3.15 -19.69 18.81
N TRP A 95 2.73 -18.86 17.86
CA TRP A 95 3.14 -17.45 17.79
C TRP A 95 1.96 -16.52 17.54
N ILE A 96 2.06 -15.30 18.08
CA ILE A 96 1.18 -14.17 17.73
C ILE A 96 1.97 -13.11 16.99
N ARG A 97 1.42 -12.59 15.89
CA ARG A 97 1.89 -11.39 15.20
C ARG A 97 1.03 -10.20 15.62
N THR A 98 1.67 -9.14 16.08
CA THR A 98 1.00 -7.93 16.59
C THR A 98 1.36 -6.70 15.78
N HIS A 99 0.47 -5.70 15.79
CA HIS A 99 0.71 -4.39 15.19
C HIS A 99 0.27 -3.26 16.13
N ALA A 100 1.25 -2.56 16.71
CA ALA A 100 1.09 -1.51 17.72
C ALA A 100 1.79 -0.20 17.36
N ASN A 101 2.02 0.08 16.06
CA ASN A 101 2.73 1.29 15.61
C ASN A 101 2.03 2.62 15.96
N TYR A 102 0.73 2.58 16.30
CA TYR A 102 -0.03 3.75 16.73
C TYR A 102 -0.33 3.67 18.23
N PRO A 103 -0.32 4.80 18.97
CA PRO A 103 -0.60 4.81 20.41
C PRO A 103 -1.93 4.15 20.79
N HIS A 104 -2.99 4.39 20.00
CA HIS A 104 -4.30 3.78 20.24
C HIS A 104 -4.34 2.28 19.89
N HIS A 105 -3.50 1.80 18.98
CA HIS A 105 -3.35 0.35 18.73
C HIS A 105 -2.63 -0.32 19.88
N ARG A 106 -1.55 0.29 20.39
CA ARG A 106 -0.84 -0.17 21.58
C ARG A 106 -1.77 -0.30 22.79
N GLN A 107 -2.52 0.75 23.10
CA GLN A 107 -3.46 0.74 24.24
C GLN A 107 -4.47 -0.41 24.16
N ARG A 108 -5.04 -0.64 22.96
CA ARG A 108 -5.99 -1.75 22.74
C ARG A 108 -5.31 -3.11 22.84
N LEU A 109 -4.08 -3.23 22.36
CA LEU A 109 -3.30 -4.47 22.45
C LEU A 109 -3.00 -4.83 23.91
N CYS A 110 -2.54 -3.88 24.73
CA CYS A 110 -2.35 -4.11 26.17
C CYS A 110 -3.67 -4.51 26.85
N ARG A 111 -4.77 -3.80 26.55
CA ARG A 111 -6.10 -4.14 27.07
C ARG A 111 -6.54 -5.57 26.70
N ALA A 112 -6.23 -6.04 25.49
CA ALA A 112 -6.60 -7.37 25.01
C ALA A 112 -5.97 -8.50 25.84
N VAL A 113 -4.80 -8.27 26.44
CA VAL A 113 -4.08 -9.24 27.27
C VAL A 113 -4.10 -8.88 28.76
N GLY A 114 -4.92 -7.90 29.17
CA GLY A 114 -5.08 -7.51 30.58
C GLY A 114 -3.93 -6.70 31.17
N LEU A 115 -3.12 -6.03 30.33
CA LEU A 115 -1.97 -5.24 30.77
C LEU A 115 -2.24 -3.72 30.75
N PRO A 116 -1.54 -2.95 31.60
CA PRO A 116 -1.48 -1.49 31.51
C PRO A 116 -0.91 -1.01 30.16
N HIS A 117 -1.28 0.21 29.75
CA HIS A 117 -0.86 0.79 28.46
C HIS A 117 0.63 1.17 28.40
N ASP A 118 1.25 1.35 29.55
CA ASP A 118 2.66 1.68 29.78
C ASP A 118 3.53 0.44 30.06
N THR A 119 2.98 -0.77 29.93
CA THR A 119 3.72 -2.03 30.10
C THR A 119 4.96 -2.11 29.21
N THR A 120 6.05 -2.69 29.70
CA THR A 120 7.26 -2.86 28.88
C THR A 120 7.09 -3.97 27.85
N ALA A 121 7.90 -3.97 26.79
CA ALA A 121 7.93 -5.07 25.82
C ALA A 121 8.24 -6.44 26.47
N ALA A 122 9.04 -6.46 27.54
CA ALA A 122 9.38 -7.69 28.27
C ALA A 122 8.19 -8.25 29.05
N GLU A 123 7.45 -7.40 29.76
CA GLU A 123 6.22 -7.79 30.48
C GLU A 123 5.13 -8.26 29.52
N PHE A 124 4.96 -7.56 28.40
CA PHE A 124 4.05 -7.96 27.34
C PHE A 124 4.41 -9.35 26.79
N ALA A 125 5.68 -9.56 26.46
CA ALA A 125 6.17 -10.85 25.96
C ALA A 125 5.97 -11.98 26.97
N ALA A 126 6.28 -11.76 28.26
CA ALA A 126 6.10 -12.75 29.31
C ALA A 126 4.62 -13.14 29.50
N THR A 127 3.72 -12.15 29.42
CA THR A 127 2.27 -12.38 29.52
C THR A 127 1.76 -13.17 28.33
N VAL A 128 2.12 -12.77 27.12
CA VAL A 128 1.69 -13.41 25.87
C VAL A 128 2.22 -14.84 25.76
N ALA A 129 3.42 -15.12 26.27
CA ALA A 129 4.01 -16.46 26.29
C ALA A 129 3.20 -17.49 27.10
N ALA A 130 2.41 -17.05 28.08
CA ALA A 130 1.58 -17.93 28.91
C ALA A 130 0.18 -18.19 28.32
N LEU A 131 -0.21 -17.48 27.26
CA LEU A 131 -1.56 -17.52 26.68
C LEU A 131 -1.57 -18.29 25.36
N ASP A 132 -2.76 -18.76 24.97
CA ASP A 132 -2.97 -19.36 23.64
C ASP A 132 -3.06 -18.29 22.56
N ALA A 133 -2.41 -18.50 21.42
CA ALA A 133 -2.43 -17.57 20.31
C ALA A 133 -3.85 -17.30 19.80
N HIS A 134 -4.71 -18.32 19.77
CA HIS A 134 -6.11 -18.15 19.36
C HIS A 134 -6.90 -17.31 20.38
N ALA A 135 -6.64 -17.47 21.68
CA ALA A 135 -7.29 -16.68 22.71
C ALA A 135 -6.88 -15.21 22.61
N ILE A 136 -5.59 -14.93 22.36
CA ILE A 136 -5.07 -13.58 22.14
C ILE A 136 -5.69 -12.95 20.89
N GLU A 137 -5.73 -13.66 19.75
CA GLU A 137 -6.35 -13.16 18.50
C GLU A 137 -7.84 -12.80 18.73
N LYS A 138 -8.59 -13.67 19.42
CA LYS A 138 -10.00 -13.44 19.74
C LYS A 138 -10.20 -12.24 20.68
N ALA A 139 -9.39 -12.13 21.74
CA ALA A 139 -9.45 -11.01 22.67
C ALA A 139 -9.08 -9.69 22.00
N ALA A 140 -8.04 -9.71 21.14
CA ALA A 140 -7.61 -8.57 20.36
C ALA A 140 -8.71 -8.06 19.44
N TRP A 141 -9.39 -8.96 18.72
CA TRP A 141 -10.56 -8.59 17.93
C TRP A 141 -11.57 -7.83 18.79
N ALA A 142 -11.97 -8.41 19.93
CA ALA A 142 -13.10 -7.92 20.73
C ALA A 142 -12.94 -6.46 21.17
N VAL A 143 -11.71 -5.98 21.30
CA VAL A 143 -11.39 -4.59 21.70
C VAL A 143 -10.83 -3.74 20.54
N GLY A 144 -10.83 -4.27 19.32
CA GLY A 144 -10.32 -3.59 18.13
C GLY A 144 -8.80 -3.41 18.10
N ALA A 145 -8.07 -4.27 18.81
CA ALA A 145 -6.62 -4.40 18.71
C ALA A 145 -6.22 -5.21 17.47
N LEU A 146 -4.92 -5.20 17.16
CA LEU A 146 -4.36 -5.83 15.98
C LEU A 146 -3.37 -6.91 16.41
N ALA A 147 -3.88 -8.12 16.55
CA ALA A 147 -3.09 -9.31 16.79
C ALA A 147 -3.73 -10.48 16.03
N VAL A 148 -2.89 -11.28 15.37
CA VAL A 148 -3.31 -12.48 14.64
C VAL A 148 -2.40 -13.63 15.00
N ARG A 149 -2.97 -14.84 15.11
CA ARG A 149 -2.17 -16.05 15.24
C ARG A 149 -1.37 -16.24 13.95
N VAL A 150 -0.10 -16.58 14.10
CA VAL A 150 0.73 -17.02 12.98
C VAL A 150 0.28 -18.42 12.57
N ARG A 151 -0.10 -18.54 11.30
CA ARG A 151 -0.67 -19.77 10.73
C ARG A 151 0.37 -20.52 9.92
N GLU A 152 0.18 -21.82 9.80
CA GLU A 152 1.00 -22.64 8.92
C GLU A 152 0.60 -22.46 7.45
N PRO A 153 1.51 -22.72 6.48
CA PRO A 153 1.17 -22.69 5.06
C PRO A 153 0.01 -23.63 4.75
N GLY A 154 -1.02 -23.10 4.07
CA GLY A 154 -2.22 -23.86 3.70
C GLY A 154 -3.32 -23.89 4.75
N GLU A 155 -3.07 -23.47 6.00
CA GLU A 155 -4.10 -23.39 7.04
C GLU A 155 -5.16 -22.32 6.73
N TRP A 156 -4.75 -21.26 6.03
CA TRP A 156 -5.64 -20.23 5.53
C TRP A 156 -5.34 -20.00 4.06
N THR A 157 -6.28 -20.39 3.21
CA THR A 157 -6.18 -20.15 1.77
C THR A 157 -7.01 -18.92 1.43
N PRO A 158 -6.39 -17.78 1.06
CA PRO A 158 -7.15 -16.68 0.48
C PRO A 158 -7.83 -17.15 -0.81
N SER A 159 -9.04 -16.69 -1.08
CA SER A 159 -9.56 -16.71 -2.44
C SER A 159 -8.60 -15.90 -3.32
N ALA A 160 -8.25 -16.40 -4.51
CA ALA A 160 -7.42 -15.66 -5.47
C ALA A 160 -7.97 -14.25 -5.69
N ALA A 161 -7.06 -13.28 -5.86
CA ALA A 161 -7.43 -11.88 -6.08
C ALA A 161 -8.41 -11.78 -7.26
N HIS A 162 -9.64 -11.38 -6.98
CA HIS A 162 -10.40 -10.67 -7.99
C HIS A 162 -9.89 -9.22 -7.94
N SER A 163 -8.98 -8.86 -8.84
CA SER A 163 -8.85 -7.47 -9.28
C SER A 163 -10.13 -7.14 -10.03
N GLY A 164 -11.24 -7.00 -9.29
CA GLY A 164 -12.54 -6.74 -9.86
C GLY A 164 -12.59 -5.30 -10.33
N SER A 165 -12.73 -5.12 -11.65
CA SER A 165 -13.15 -3.85 -12.23
C SER A 165 -14.61 -4.01 -12.64
N GLU A 166 -15.50 -3.28 -12.00
CA GLU A 166 -16.92 -3.26 -12.33
C GLU A 166 -17.30 -1.90 -12.92
N ALA A 167 -17.96 -1.89 -14.07
CA ALA A 167 -18.54 -0.69 -14.63
C ALA A 167 -19.76 -0.27 -13.80
N LEU A 168 -19.75 0.97 -13.29
CA LEU A 168 -20.86 1.50 -12.51
C LEU A 168 -22.00 1.99 -13.44
N ALA A 169 -23.23 1.92 -12.93
CA ALA A 169 -24.38 2.47 -13.62
C ALA A 169 -24.33 4.01 -13.68
N GLY A 170 -24.62 4.56 -14.86
CA GLY A 170 -24.62 6.01 -15.09
C GLY A 170 -23.29 6.58 -15.57
N GLN A 171 -23.38 7.63 -16.37
CA GLN A 171 -22.25 8.37 -16.94
C GLN A 171 -22.13 9.74 -16.26
N ARG A 172 -20.95 10.34 -16.35
CA ARG A 172 -20.73 11.74 -15.94
C ARG A 172 -21.72 12.65 -16.68
N SER A 173 -22.29 13.64 -15.97
CA SER A 173 -23.16 14.65 -16.56
C SER A 173 -22.39 15.73 -17.34
N SER A 174 -21.11 15.93 -17.00
CA SER A 174 -20.21 16.85 -17.68
C SER A 174 -19.04 16.09 -18.33
N PRO A 175 -18.61 16.48 -19.54
CA PRO A 175 -17.39 15.94 -20.13
C PRO A 175 -16.21 16.13 -19.18
N ARG A 176 -15.27 15.18 -19.17
CA ARG A 176 -14.00 15.38 -18.48
C ARG A 176 -13.30 16.63 -19.02
N ARG A 177 -12.56 17.30 -18.14
CA ARG A 177 -11.71 18.42 -18.57
C ARG A 177 -10.77 17.90 -19.66
N PRO A 178 -10.58 18.63 -20.77
CA PRO A 178 -9.73 18.19 -21.87
C PRO A 178 -8.34 17.84 -21.33
N HIS A 179 -7.91 16.61 -21.59
CA HIS A 179 -6.55 16.18 -21.29
C HIS A 179 -5.60 16.85 -22.29
N ALA A 180 -4.55 17.51 -21.79
CA ALA A 180 -3.44 17.97 -22.62
C ALA A 180 -2.28 16.97 -22.48
N PRO A 181 -2.23 15.89 -23.28
CA PRO A 181 -1.23 14.82 -23.15
C PRO A 181 0.23 15.28 -23.41
N GLN A 182 0.45 16.55 -23.74
CA GLN A 182 1.76 17.07 -24.14
C GLN A 182 2.73 17.30 -22.97
N GLU A 183 2.28 17.33 -21.71
CA GLU A 183 3.15 17.56 -20.53
C GLU A 183 3.41 16.29 -19.70
N ALA A 184 2.36 15.58 -19.26
CA ALA A 184 2.47 14.36 -18.45
C ALA A 184 1.25 13.42 -18.65
N PRO A 185 1.39 12.09 -18.47
CA PRO A 185 0.34 11.12 -18.81
C PRO A 185 -1.01 11.33 -18.12
N LEU A 186 -1.04 11.90 -16.91
CA LEU A 186 -2.27 12.16 -16.15
C LEU A 186 -2.49 13.65 -15.87
N SER A 187 -1.89 14.54 -16.68
CA SER A 187 -2.12 15.99 -16.54
C SER A 187 -3.61 16.32 -16.62
N GLY A 188 -4.10 17.12 -15.66
CA GLY A 188 -5.50 17.51 -15.54
C GLY A 188 -6.41 16.53 -14.80
N ILE A 189 -5.91 15.34 -14.41
CA ILE A 189 -6.65 14.36 -13.61
C ILE A 189 -6.59 14.77 -12.13
N ARG A 190 -7.75 14.81 -11.47
CA ARG A 190 -7.87 15.10 -10.03
C ARG A 190 -8.13 13.83 -9.23
N VAL A 191 -7.29 13.55 -8.25
CA VAL A 191 -7.36 12.36 -7.39
C VAL A 191 -7.57 12.77 -5.94
N LEU A 192 -8.68 12.33 -5.35
CA LEU A 192 -8.95 12.47 -3.92
C LEU A 192 -8.39 11.24 -3.19
N ASP A 193 -7.37 11.44 -2.36
CA ASP A 193 -6.67 10.40 -1.60
C ASP A 193 -7.19 10.35 -0.15
N LEU A 194 -8.00 9.34 0.18
CA LEU A 194 -8.43 9.03 1.55
C LEU A 194 -7.69 7.81 2.13
N THR A 195 -6.54 7.47 1.56
CA THR A 195 -5.76 6.30 1.95
C THR A 195 -4.79 6.64 3.08
N ARG A 196 -4.16 5.63 3.66
CA ARG A 196 -3.24 5.75 4.82
C ARG A 196 -2.21 4.62 4.75
N VAL A 197 -1.19 4.67 5.60
CA VAL A 197 -0.17 3.61 5.70
C VAL A 197 0.71 3.54 4.43
N ILE A 198 0.65 2.47 3.63
CA ILE A 198 1.60 2.23 2.51
C ILE A 198 0.91 1.97 1.18
N ALA A 199 0.06 0.94 1.05
CA ALA A 199 -0.47 0.53 -0.27
C ALA A 199 -1.19 1.65 -1.05
N GLY A 200 -2.15 2.30 -0.40
CA GLY A 200 -2.87 3.42 -1.01
C GLY A 200 -1.98 4.65 -1.27
N PRO A 201 -1.11 5.06 -0.32
CA PRO A 201 -0.13 6.12 -0.56
C PRO A 201 0.86 5.83 -1.71
N VAL A 202 1.31 4.57 -1.88
CA VAL A 202 2.12 4.14 -3.03
C VAL A 202 1.35 4.31 -4.33
N ALA A 203 0.06 3.94 -4.37
CA ALA A 203 -0.77 4.10 -5.54
C ALA A 203 -0.93 5.59 -5.92
N THR A 204 -1.33 6.41 -4.96
CA THR A 204 -1.62 7.84 -5.17
C THR A 204 -0.36 8.64 -5.50
N ARG A 205 0.78 8.34 -4.86
CA ARG A 205 2.10 8.91 -5.23
C ARG A 205 2.50 8.52 -6.65
N SER A 206 2.22 7.28 -7.06
CA SER A 206 2.47 6.84 -8.43
C SER A 206 1.61 7.58 -9.46
N LEU A 207 0.36 7.93 -9.11
CA LEU A 207 -0.48 8.79 -9.97
C LEU A 207 0.02 10.25 -10.02
N ALA A 208 0.46 10.79 -8.88
CA ALA A 208 1.08 12.12 -8.81
C ALA A 208 2.37 12.21 -9.66
N LEU A 209 3.18 11.14 -9.67
CA LEU A 209 4.38 11.03 -10.53
C LEU A 209 4.04 11.19 -12.02
N LEU A 210 2.83 10.83 -12.43
CA LEU A 210 2.34 10.97 -13.81
C LEU A 210 1.66 12.33 -14.08
N GLY A 211 1.68 13.25 -13.12
CA GLY A 211 1.14 14.60 -13.25
C GLY A 211 -0.31 14.77 -12.82
N ALA A 212 -0.91 13.78 -12.13
CA ALA A 212 -2.22 13.96 -11.53
C ALA A 212 -2.14 14.95 -10.34
N ASP A 213 -3.16 15.80 -10.18
CA ASP A 213 -3.33 16.63 -8.98
C ASP A 213 -3.93 15.76 -7.86
N VAL A 214 -3.09 15.36 -6.91
CA VAL A 214 -3.46 14.46 -5.83
C VAL A 214 -3.61 15.25 -4.53
N LEU A 215 -4.85 15.28 -4.02
CA LEU A 215 -5.20 15.92 -2.76
C LEU A 215 -5.54 14.86 -1.72
N ARG A 216 -4.66 14.71 -0.74
CA ARG A 216 -4.80 13.79 0.39
C ARG A 216 -5.57 14.43 1.53
N ILE A 217 -6.55 13.71 2.08
CA ILE A 217 -7.34 14.15 3.24
C ILE A 217 -7.13 13.18 4.40
N ASP A 218 -6.69 13.73 5.54
CA ASP A 218 -6.63 13.00 6.81
C ASP A 218 -7.57 13.64 7.86
N PRO A 219 -8.18 12.82 8.74
CA PRO A 219 -8.95 13.35 9.85
C PRO A 219 -8.04 13.90 10.96
N PRO A 220 -8.32 15.09 11.53
CA PRO A 220 -7.46 15.70 12.56
C PRO A 220 -7.37 14.87 13.85
N THR A 221 -8.39 14.07 14.15
CA THR A 221 -8.45 13.27 15.39
C THR A 221 -7.77 11.91 15.30
N MET A 222 -7.27 11.51 14.13
CA MET A 222 -6.52 10.26 13.96
C MET A 222 -5.26 10.56 13.15
N PRO A 223 -4.21 11.13 13.76
CA PRO A 223 -3.00 11.52 13.05
C PRO A 223 -2.34 10.32 12.37
N GLU A 224 -1.73 10.57 11.21
CA GLU A 224 -0.86 9.60 10.54
C GLU A 224 0.52 9.53 11.20
N ILE A 225 1.22 8.40 11.02
CA ILE A 225 2.63 8.31 11.38
C ILE A 225 3.41 9.28 10.47
N ALA A 226 3.94 10.36 11.04
CA ALA A 226 4.55 11.44 10.27
C ALA A 226 5.66 10.96 9.30
N VAL A 227 6.51 10.04 9.74
CA VAL A 227 7.58 9.47 8.91
C VAL A 227 7.05 8.65 7.72
N GLN A 228 5.88 8.00 7.84
CA GLN A 228 5.23 7.32 6.71
C GLN A 228 4.72 8.32 5.66
N HIS A 229 4.17 9.44 6.13
CA HIS A 229 3.77 10.53 5.23
C HIS A 229 4.96 11.15 4.51
N VAL A 230 6.09 11.35 5.19
CA VAL A 230 7.33 11.81 4.52
C VAL A 230 7.78 10.80 3.46
N ASP A 231 7.72 9.50 3.75
CA ASP A 231 8.15 8.46 2.81
C ASP A 231 7.27 8.34 1.57
N THR A 232 5.96 8.58 1.66
CA THR A 232 5.00 8.28 0.58
C THR A 232 4.15 9.47 0.13
N GLY A 233 4.40 10.65 0.68
CA GLY A 233 3.68 11.89 0.41
C GLY A 233 4.21 12.70 -0.77
N GLN A 234 5.31 12.28 -1.41
CA GLN A 234 5.96 13.04 -2.49
C GLN A 234 5.00 13.32 -3.66
N GLY A 235 5.07 14.54 -4.19
CA GLY A 235 4.21 15.00 -5.28
C GLY A 235 2.74 15.20 -4.92
N LYS A 236 2.32 14.97 -3.67
CA LYS A 236 0.94 15.12 -3.20
C LYS A 236 0.79 16.36 -2.33
N ARG A 237 -0.41 16.93 -2.36
CA ARG A 237 -0.87 17.94 -1.38
C ARG A 237 -1.65 17.25 -0.27
N SER A 238 -1.62 17.79 0.95
CA SER A 238 -2.23 17.19 2.12
C SER A 238 -3.01 18.22 2.95
N ILE A 239 -4.25 17.88 3.28
CA ILE A 239 -5.16 18.70 4.08
C ILE A 239 -5.77 17.90 5.24
N LEU A 240 -6.19 18.61 6.28
CA LEU A 240 -6.95 18.02 7.38
C LEU A 240 -8.41 18.47 7.32
N ILE A 241 -9.32 17.51 7.20
CA ILE A 241 -10.77 17.77 7.26
C ILE A 241 -11.43 16.70 8.12
N ASP A 242 -12.25 17.13 9.08
CA ASP A 242 -13.09 16.21 9.85
C ASP A 242 -14.43 15.96 9.15
N ALA A 243 -14.51 14.83 8.45
CA ALA A 243 -15.73 14.37 7.76
C ALA A 243 -16.94 14.15 8.69
N LYS A 244 -16.75 14.12 10.02
CA LYS A 244 -17.86 13.97 10.98
C LYS A 244 -18.58 15.29 11.26
N THR A 245 -17.99 16.41 10.89
CA THR A 245 -18.62 17.72 11.00
C THR A 245 -19.42 18.01 9.74
N ALA A 246 -20.55 18.72 9.85
CA ALA A 246 -21.37 19.07 8.69
C ALA A 246 -20.58 19.91 7.67
N SER A 247 -19.74 20.84 8.15
CA SER A 247 -18.86 21.66 7.30
C SER A 247 -17.76 20.84 6.64
N GLY A 248 -17.14 19.91 7.36
CA GLY A 248 -16.10 19.05 6.81
C GLY A 248 -16.64 18.07 5.76
N LEU A 249 -17.81 17.46 6.01
CA LEU A 249 -18.48 16.62 5.03
C LEU A 249 -18.84 17.41 3.76
N ALA A 250 -19.40 18.62 3.92
CA ALA A 250 -19.73 19.49 2.80
C ALA A 250 -18.48 19.88 1.99
N ALA A 251 -17.36 20.17 2.65
CA ALA A 251 -16.10 20.48 1.98
C ALA A 251 -15.54 19.27 1.19
N ILE A 252 -15.62 18.05 1.74
CA ILE A 252 -15.18 16.85 1.02
C ILE A 252 -16.09 16.57 -0.18
N ASN A 253 -17.42 16.69 -0.03
CA ASN A 253 -18.35 16.51 -1.15
C ASN A 253 -18.12 17.55 -2.27
N ALA A 254 -17.78 18.80 -1.91
CA ALA A 254 -17.42 19.83 -2.89
C ALA A 254 -16.14 19.46 -3.67
N LEU A 255 -15.10 18.97 -2.98
CA LEU A 255 -13.87 18.48 -3.65
C LEU A 255 -14.17 17.27 -4.54
N LEU A 256 -14.97 16.34 -4.03
CA LEU A 256 -15.32 15.09 -4.71
C LEU A 256 -16.13 15.33 -5.99
N ALA A 257 -17.00 16.34 -6.01
CA ALA A 257 -17.78 16.72 -7.20
C ALA A 257 -16.88 17.02 -8.43
N ASP A 258 -15.66 17.49 -8.18
CA ASP A 258 -14.66 17.83 -9.20
C ASP A 258 -13.58 16.74 -9.42
N ALA A 259 -13.61 15.66 -8.64
CA ALA A 259 -12.62 14.59 -8.69
C ALA A 259 -12.90 13.59 -9.81
N ASP A 260 -11.85 13.11 -10.47
CA ASP A 260 -11.92 12.03 -11.47
C ASP A 260 -11.76 10.66 -10.82
N VAL A 261 -10.97 10.60 -9.75
CA VAL A 261 -10.64 9.40 -9.01
C VAL A 261 -10.82 9.65 -7.51
N LEU A 262 -11.48 8.72 -6.82
CA LEU A 262 -11.44 8.58 -5.37
C LEU A 262 -10.68 7.31 -5.04
N ILE A 263 -9.64 7.42 -4.21
CA ILE A 263 -8.93 6.25 -3.67
C ILE A 263 -9.12 6.21 -2.17
N SER A 264 -9.59 5.07 -1.65
CA SER A 264 -9.77 4.87 -0.22
C SER A 264 -9.12 3.58 0.29
N GLY A 265 -8.55 3.66 1.49
CA GLY A 265 -7.95 2.53 2.21
C GLY A 265 -8.89 1.93 3.26
N TYR A 266 -10.18 2.25 3.18
CA TYR A 266 -11.13 1.89 4.22
C TYR A 266 -11.76 0.52 3.95
N ARG A 267 -12.22 -0.09 5.04
CA ARG A 267 -13.02 -1.31 4.97
C ARG A 267 -14.24 -1.09 4.09
N PRO A 268 -14.73 -2.12 3.39
CA PRO A 268 -15.99 -2.03 2.66
C PRO A 268 -17.09 -1.39 3.50
N GLN A 269 -17.94 -0.56 2.88
CA GLN A 269 -19.03 0.22 3.50
C GLN A 269 -18.59 1.43 4.34
N SER A 270 -17.29 1.67 4.55
CA SER A 270 -16.85 2.82 5.35
C SER A 270 -17.06 4.15 4.63
N ILE A 271 -16.95 4.18 3.31
CA ILE A 271 -17.21 5.38 2.49
C ILE A 271 -18.69 5.71 2.52
N GLU A 272 -19.55 4.70 2.38
CA GLU A 272 -21.00 4.82 2.49
C GLU A 272 -21.42 5.31 3.89
N ALA A 273 -20.75 4.82 4.94
CA ALA A 273 -20.99 5.27 6.32
C ALA A 273 -20.51 6.71 6.60
N LEU A 274 -19.61 7.27 5.78
CA LEU A 274 -19.19 8.67 5.89
C LEU A 274 -20.21 9.63 5.25
N GLY A 275 -21.19 9.14 4.48
CA GLY A 275 -22.18 9.98 3.80
C GLY A 275 -21.61 10.75 2.61
N LEU A 276 -20.55 10.24 1.98
CA LEU A 276 -19.95 10.87 0.79
C LEU A 276 -20.85 10.71 -0.44
N GLU A 277 -21.04 11.80 -1.18
CA GLU A 277 -21.85 11.84 -2.39
C GLU A 277 -20.98 11.53 -3.62
N LEU A 278 -20.86 10.24 -3.96
CA LEU A 278 -20.02 9.82 -5.09
C LEU A 278 -20.62 10.28 -6.43
N PRO A 279 -19.94 11.13 -7.22
CA PRO A 279 -20.44 11.56 -8.51
C PRO A 279 -20.49 10.40 -9.51
N ARG A 280 -21.43 10.48 -10.46
CA ARG A 280 -21.49 9.54 -11.59
C ARG A 280 -20.22 9.68 -12.44
N GLY A 281 -19.75 8.57 -13.02
CA GLY A 281 -18.52 8.55 -13.84
C GLY A 281 -17.20 8.64 -13.07
N LEU A 282 -17.22 8.67 -11.73
CA LEU A 282 -16.04 8.56 -10.89
C LEU A 282 -15.35 7.19 -11.04
N VAL A 283 -14.01 7.17 -11.00
CA VAL A 283 -13.25 5.95 -10.70
C VAL A 283 -13.11 5.84 -9.19
N HIS A 284 -13.79 4.89 -8.56
CA HIS A 284 -13.66 4.60 -7.14
C HIS A 284 -12.78 3.36 -6.95
N ALA A 285 -11.57 3.58 -6.48
CA ALA A 285 -10.58 2.55 -6.19
C ALA A 285 -10.46 2.31 -4.68
N THR A 286 -10.51 1.05 -4.27
CA THR A 286 -10.36 0.65 -2.87
C THR A 286 -9.18 -0.30 -2.70
N VAL A 287 -8.43 -0.12 -1.61
CA VAL A 287 -7.43 -1.09 -1.16
C VAL A 287 -7.68 -1.46 0.30
N ASP A 288 -7.72 -2.75 0.58
CA ASP A 288 -7.87 -3.26 1.95
C ASP A 288 -7.00 -4.50 2.20
N ALA A 289 -7.02 -5.02 3.42
CA ALA A 289 -6.16 -6.13 3.79
C ALA A 289 -6.68 -7.51 3.37
N TRP A 290 -8.00 -7.72 3.33
CA TRP A 290 -8.61 -9.06 3.37
C TRP A 290 -9.52 -9.37 2.18
N GLY A 291 -9.89 -8.39 1.38
CA GLY A 291 -10.87 -8.51 0.30
C GLY A 291 -12.20 -9.05 0.80
N ASP A 292 -12.85 -9.88 0.00
CA ASP A 292 -14.14 -10.49 0.33
C ASP A 292 -14.03 -11.79 1.15
N VAL A 293 -12.88 -12.05 1.79
CA VAL A 293 -12.72 -13.26 2.61
C VAL A 293 -13.70 -13.25 3.79
N SER A 294 -14.55 -14.28 3.83
CA SER A 294 -15.59 -14.44 4.85
C SER A 294 -15.01 -14.42 6.27
N GLY A 295 -15.64 -13.64 7.16
CA GLY A 295 -15.17 -13.44 8.55
C GLY A 295 -13.93 -12.55 8.70
N TRP A 296 -13.32 -12.08 7.60
CA TRP A 296 -12.14 -11.22 7.60
C TRP A 296 -12.38 -9.85 6.94
N ARG A 297 -13.32 -9.74 6.00
CA ARG A 297 -13.66 -8.51 5.25
C ARG A 297 -13.82 -7.24 6.08
N THR A 298 -14.33 -7.33 7.31
CA THR A 298 -14.55 -6.18 8.20
C THR A 298 -13.42 -5.96 9.22
N ARG A 299 -12.41 -6.83 9.24
CA ARG A 299 -11.25 -6.71 10.12
C ARG A 299 -10.29 -5.67 9.57
N ARG A 300 -9.55 -5.03 10.48
CA ARG A 300 -8.37 -4.24 10.12
C ARG A 300 -7.23 -5.20 9.76
N GLY A 301 -6.32 -4.73 8.93
CA GLY A 301 -5.13 -5.51 8.58
C GLY A 301 -4.00 -4.60 8.14
N PHE A 302 -2.81 -5.19 8.15
CA PHE A 302 -1.54 -4.61 7.72
C PHE A 302 -0.80 -5.73 7.01
N ASP A 303 0.10 -5.40 6.08
CA ASP A 303 0.89 -6.38 5.33
C ASP A 303 1.47 -7.47 6.25
N SER A 304 2.15 -7.08 7.33
CA SER A 304 2.71 -8.06 8.27
C SER A 304 1.68 -8.97 8.98
N LEU A 305 0.44 -8.52 9.17
CA LEU A 305 -0.63 -9.39 9.71
C LEU A 305 -1.14 -10.35 8.63
N VAL A 306 -1.23 -9.88 7.39
CA VAL A 306 -1.60 -10.73 6.24
C VAL A 306 -0.55 -11.81 6.04
N GLN A 307 0.74 -11.48 6.11
CA GLN A 307 1.83 -12.48 6.05
C GLN A 307 1.69 -13.57 7.11
N ALA A 308 1.35 -13.19 8.35
CA ALA A 308 1.18 -14.13 9.45
C ALA A 308 -0.06 -15.02 9.28
N VAL A 309 -1.15 -14.47 8.76
CA VAL A 309 -2.40 -15.21 8.53
C VAL A 309 -2.28 -16.15 7.34
N THR A 310 -1.60 -15.76 6.26
CA THR A 310 -1.50 -16.57 5.03
C THR A 310 -0.41 -17.65 5.07
N GLY A 311 0.35 -17.72 6.16
CA GLY A 311 1.47 -18.66 6.32
C GLY A 311 2.79 -18.21 5.68
N ILE A 312 2.82 -17.04 5.04
CA ILE A 312 4.06 -16.44 4.51
C ILE A 312 5.12 -16.32 5.62
N SER A 313 4.73 -15.90 6.82
CA SER A 313 5.69 -15.77 7.92
C SER A 313 6.34 -17.09 8.32
N MET A 314 5.60 -18.20 8.23
CA MET A 314 6.18 -19.53 8.51
C MET A 314 7.11 -20.00 7.39
N ILE A 315 6.81 -19.68 6.14
CA ILE A 315 7.68 -19.93 4.98
C ILE A 315 9.00 -19.16 5.10
N GLU A 316 8.94 -17.89 5.51
CA GLU A 316 10.12 -17.03 5.69
C GLU A 316 10.88 -17.31 7.01
N SER A 317 10.45 -18.30 7.79
CA SER A 317 11.08 -18.64 9.07
C SER A 317 12.55 -18.97 8.88
N LYS A 318 13.37 -18.53 9.84
CA LYS A 318 14.79 -18.88 9.89
C LYS A 318 14.99 -19.96 10.95
N THR A 319 15.69 -21.04 10.59
CA THR A 319 16.11 -22.05 11.57
C THR A 319 17.21 -21.47 12.44
N THR A 320 16.90 -21.13 13.69
CA THR A 320 17.89 -20.67 14.67
C THR A 320 18.23 -21.81 15.62
N GLY A 321 19.19 -22.66 15.25
CA GLY A 321 19.67 -23.74 16.11
C GLY A 321 18.62 -24.83 16.39
N ALA A 322 18.61 -25.35 17.62
CA ALA A 322 17.79 -26.50 18.04
C ALA A 322 16.38 -26.16 18.56
N GLY A 323 15.95 -24.88 18.50
CA GLY A 323 14.62 -24.44 18.90
C GLY A 323 13.61 -24.41 17.75
N PRO A 324 12.29 -24.23 18.03
CA PRO A 324 11.30 -24.02 16.98
C PRO A 324 11.65 -22.80 16.14
N SER A 325 11.55 -22.92 14.82
CA SER A 325 11.87 -21.83 13.89
C SER A 325 10.99 -20.62 14.17
N ALA A 326 11.62 -19.47 14.45
CA ALA A 326 10.89 -18.23 14.65
C ALA A 326 10.29 -17.75 13.32
N PRO A 327 9.02 -17.28 13.30
CA PRO A 327 8.41 -16.74 12.10
C PRO A 327 9.25 -15.62 11.49
N GLY A 328 9.38 -15.65 10.16
CA GLY A 328 10.04 -14.62 9.40
C GLY A 328 9.08 -13.56 8.85
N ALA A 329 9.66 -12.62 8.11
CA ALA A 329 8.94 -11.62 7.36
C ALA A 329 9.56 -11.48 5.97
N LEU A 330 8.74 -11.09 5.00
CA LEU A 330 9.22 -10.72 3.68
C LEU A 330 10.31 -9.63 3.77
N PRO A 331 11.22 -9.56 2.79
CA PRO A 331 12.34 -8.62 2.81
C PRO A 331 11.93 -7.14 2.83
N VAL A 332 10.67 -6.82 2.55
CA VAL A 332 10.05 -5.49 2.45
C VAL A 332 8.54 -5.65 2.71
N GLN A 333 7.77 -4.55 2.81
CA GLN A 333 6.30 -4.61 2.80
C GLN A 333 5.79 -4.91 1.36
N ALA A 334 6.13 -6.09 0.86
CA ALA A 334 5.95 -6.44 -0.55
C ALA A 334 4.47 -6.46 -0.95
N LEU A 335 3.58 -6.89 -0.06
CA LEU A 335 2.14 -6.95 -0.35
C LEU A 335 1.59 -5.53 -0.48
N ASP A 336 1.98 -4.62 0.40
CA ASP A 336 1.56 -3.22 0.35
C ASP A 336 2.05 -2.52 -0.93
N HIS A 337 3.35 -2.62 -1.24
CA HIS A 337 3.90 -1.96 -2.44
C HIS A 337 3.33 -2.54 -3.74
N SER A 338 3.23 -3.87 -3.84
CA SER A 338 2.63 -4.51 -5.02
C SER A 338 1.15 -4.16 -5.16
N ALA A 339 0.36 -4.19 -4.08
CA ALA A 339 -1.03 -3.74 -4.11
C ALA A 339 -1.15 -2.28 -4.56
N GLY A 340 -0.25 -1.40 -4.10
CA GLY A 340 -0.22 0.00 -4.52
C GLY A 340 0.03 0.18 -6.02
N TYR A 341 1.02 -0.52 -6.59
CA TYR A 341 1.29 -0.47 -8.04
C TYR A 341 0.16 -1.09 -8.86
N MET A 342 -0.41 -2.22 -8.42
CA MET A 342 -1.56 -2.85 -9.06
C MET A 342 -2.79 -1.93 -9.05
N LEU A 343 -3.04 -1.23 -7.94
CA LEU A 343 -4.14 -0.28 -7.82
C LEU A 343 -3.94 0.93 -8.74
N ALA A 344 -2.73 1.49 -8.80
CA ALA A 344 -2.40 2.58 -9.72
C ALA A 344 -2.57 2.14 -11.19
N ALA A 345 -2.10 0.95 -11.55
CA ALA A 345 -2.27 0.39 -12.89
C ALA A 345 -3.75 0.22 -13.25
N ALA A 346 -4.56 -0.30 -12.32
CA ALA A 346 -6.00 -0.46 -12.51
C ALA A 346 -6.71 0.89 -12.65
N VAL A 347 -6.33 1.92 -11.90
CA VAL A 347 -6.86 3.28 -12.05
C VAL A 347 -6.52 3.85 -13.43
N VAL A 348 -5.26 3.73 -13.88
CA VAL A 348 -4.85 4.20 -15.21
C VAL A 348 -5.64 3.48 -16.32
N ARG A 349 -5.84 2.16 -16.20
CA ARG A 349 -6.69 1.40 -17.13
C ARG A 349 -8.14 1.88 -17.12
N ALA A 350 -8.73 2.09 -15.95
CA ALA A 350 -10.10 2.63 -15.84
C ALA A 350 -10.23 4.02 -16.47
N LEU A 351 -9.24 4.90 -16.28
CA LEU A 351 -9.19 6.21 -16.94
C LEU A 351 -9.05 6.08 -18.46
N THR A 352 -8.31 5.07 -18.93
CA THR A 352 -8.16 4.74 -20.35
C THR A 352 -9.46 4.26 -20.95
N ASP A 353 -10.14 3.29 -20.32
CA ASP A 353 -11.44 2.79 -20.79
C ASP A 353 -12.49 3.91 -20.88
N GLN A 354 -12.38 4.91 -20.00
CA GLN A 354 -13.29 6.05 -19.95
C GLN A 354 -13.11 7.07 -21.07
N ILE A 355 -12.09 6.91 -21.92
CA ILE A 355 -11.95 7.67 -23.16
C ILE A 355 -13.11 7.30 -24.11
N ASP A 356 -13.44 6.01 -24.19
CA ASP A 356 -14.50 5.49 -25.06
C ASP A 356 -15.82 5.24 -24.29
N ASP A 357 -15.76 4.92 -23.00
CA ASP A 357 -16.92 4.62 -22.16
C ASP A 357 -16.95 5.46 -20.87
N PRO A 358 -17.66 6.60 -20.84
CA PRO A 358 -17.61 7.58 -19.75
C PRO A 358 -18.32 7.14 -18.45
N ARG A 359 -18.70 5.86 -18.33
CA ARG A 359 -19.26 5.28 -17.10
C ARG A 359 -18.23 5.21 -15.99
N GLY A 360 -18.69 5.26 -14.74
CA GLY A 360 -17.81 5.11 -13.58
C GLY A 360 -17.19 3.71 -13.52
N ARG A 361 -16.16 3.55 -12.69
CA ARG A 361 -15.52 2.26 -12.44
C ARG A 361 -15.38 2.05 -10.94
N ARG A 362 -15.65 0.85 -10.46
CA ARG A 362 -15.27 0.39 -9.11
C ARG A 362 -14.10 -0.58 -9.26
N ILE A 363 -13.02 -0.32 -8.54
CA ILE A 363 -11.81 -1.15 -8.50
C ILE A 363 -11.58 -1.58 -7.07
N SER A 364 -11.23 -2.85 -6.85
CA SER A 364 -10.78 -3.34 -5.55
C SER A 364 -9.49 -4.15 -5.68
N VAL A 365 -8.55 -3.90 -4.75
CA VAL A 365 -7.31 -4.67 -4.57
C VAL A 365 -7.20 -5.04 -3.09
N SER A 366 -6.76 -6.26 -2.77
CA SER A 366 -6.53 -6.66 -1.39
C SER A 366 -5.14 -7.25 -1.17
N LEU A 367 -4.56 -6.97 -0.01
CA LEU A 367 -3.26 -7.54 0.38
C LEU A 367 -3.32 -9.08 0.45
N ALA A 368 -4.42 -9.65 0.94
CA ALA A 368 -4.68 -11.08 0.91
C ALA A 368 -4.68 -11.66 -0.52
N GLY A 369 -5.23 -10.92 -1.49
CA GLY A 369 -5.19 -11.31 -2.90
C GLY A 369 -3.75 -11.31 -3.46
N VAL A 370 -2.96 -10.28 -3.13
CA VAL A 370 -1.53 -10.21 -3.51
C VAL A 370 -0.74 -11.34 -2.84
N ALA A 371 -1.02 -11.66 -1.57
CA ALA A 371 -0.43 -12.79 -0.87
C ALA A 371 -0.79 -14.13 -1.55
N ALA A 372 -2.03 -14.27 -2.05
CA ALA A 372 -2.45 -15.44 -2.80
C ALA A 372 -1.62 -15.63 -4.07
N GLU A 373 -1.40 -14.57 -4.86
CA GLU A 373 -0.54 -14.60 -6.05
C GLU A 373 0.89 -15.00 -5.68
N LEU A 374 1.45 -14.39 -4.64
CA LEU A 374 2.81 -14.68 -4.19
C LEU A 374 2.98 -16.15 -3.76
N LEU A 375 1.99 -16.71 -3.05
CA LEU A 375 2.02 -18.09 -2.57
C LEU A 375 1.86 -19.14 -3.68
N GLN A 376 1.25 -18.76 -4.81
CA GLN A 376 1.15 -19.59 -6.02
C GLN A 376 2.42 -19.57 -6.89
N GLY A 377 3.31 -18.60 -6.65
CA GLY A 377 4.58 -18.48 -7.35
C GLY A 377 5.63 -19.50 -6.91
N ASP A 378 6.77 -19.46 -7.61
CA ASP A 378 7.90 -20.35 -7.36
C ASP A 378 8.53 -20.14 -5.97
N ARG A 379 9.17 -21.19 -5.47
CA ARG A 379 9.96 -21.18 -4.24
C ARG A 379 11.44 -21.06 -4.54
N TYR A 380 12.15 -20.32 -3.70
CA TYR A 380 13.57 -20.03 -3.85
C TYR A 380 14.33 -20.33 -2.56
N THR A 381 15.60 -20.63 -2.70
CA THR A 381 16.53 -20.55 -1.57
C THR A 381 16.88 -19.08 -1.37
N SER A 382 16.50 -18.53 -0.22
CA SER A 382 16.79 -17.14 0.12
C SER A 382 18.31 -16.91 0.19
N ALA A 383 18.79 -15.84 -0.43
CA ALA A 383 20.19 -15.46 -0.34
C ALA A 383 20.53 -15.03 1.10
N PRO A 384 21.71 -15.39 1.62
CA PRO A 384 22.06 -15.13 3.02
C PRO A 384 22.27 -13.63 3.31
N GLU A 385 22.64 -12.85 2.29
CA GLU A 385 22.96 -11.44 2.42
C GLU A 385 22.29 -10.62 1.32
N ARG A 386 21.83 -9.42 1.71
CA ARG A 386 21.30 -8.41 0.80
C ARG A 386 22.41 -7.44 0.41
N PRO A 387 22.73 -7.28 -0.89
CA PRO A 387 23.65 -6.24 -1.34
C PRO A 387 23.17 -4.84 -0.95
N ALA A 388 24.10 -3.93 -0.67
CA ALA A 388 23.78 -2.52 -0.49
C ALA A 388 23.31 -1.90 -1.83
N LEU A 389 22.36 -0.98 -1.73
CA LEU A 389 21.97 -0.12 -2.84
C LEU A 389 22.93 1.08 -2.92
N GLY A 390 23.19 1.56 -4.14
CA GLY A 390 23.99 2.77 -4.36
C GLY A 390 23.23 4.06 -4.01
N ASP A 391 23.94 5.19 -3.91
CA ASP A 391 23.32 6.48 -3.59
C ASP A 391 22.48 7.05 -4.75
N ASP A 392 22.61 6.49 -5.96
CA ASP A 392 21.89 6.91 -7.16
C ASP A 392 20.39 6.57 -7.14
N VAL A 393 19.96 5.72 -6.21
CA VAL A 393 18.53 5.38 -6.02
C VAL A 393 17.83 6.24 -4.97
N VAL A 394 18.54 7.16 -4.32
CA VAL A 394 17.95 8.11 -3.37
C VAL A 394 18.08 9.54 -3.88
N VAL A 395 17.29 10.42 -3.28
CA VAL A 395 17.32 11.86 -3.51
C VAL A 395 17.14 12.58 -2.19
N THR A 396 17.79 13.73 -2.03
CA THR A 396 17.73 14.54 -0.80
C THR A 396 17.17 15.92 -1.12
N HIS A 397 16.10 16.29 -0.41
CA HIS A 397 15.51 17.63 -0.43
C HIS A 397 15.59 18.23 0.97
N GLY A 398 16.48 19.22 1.15
CA GLY A 398 16.77 19.76 2.47
C GLY A 398 17.29 18.66 3.40
N ASP A 399 16.59 18.44 4.52
CA ASP A 399 16.94 17.43 5.53
C ASP A 399 16.36 16.04 5.29
N VAL A 400 15.59 15.86 4.21
CA VAL A 400 14.86 14.61 3.93
C VAL A 400 15.52 13.87 2.77
N THR A 401 15.97 12.64 3.01
CA THR A 401 16.43 11.72 1.96
C THR A 401 15.40 10.62 1.77
N THR A 402 14.90 10.42 0.55
CA THR A 402 13.92 9.38 0.22
C THR A 402 14.37 8.55 -0.99
N ALA A 403 13.80 7.36 -1.15
CA ALA A 403 13.96 6.58 -2.38
C ALA A 403 13.41 7.34 -3.58
N ARG A 404 14.08 7.25 -4.72
CA ARG A 404 13.58 7.74 -6.01
C ARG A 404 12.46 6.82 -6.55
N PRO A 405 11.70 7.26 -7.57
CA PRO A 405 10.68 6.43 -8.19
C PRO A 405 11.22 5.11 -8.75
N ALA A 406 10.39 4.06 -8.70
CA ALA A 406 10.69 2.73 -9.28
C ALA A 406 10.86 2.78 -10.81
N LEU A 407 10.18 3.71 -11.48
CA LEU A 407 10.33 3.95 -12.92
C LEU A 407 11.53 4.88 -13.15
N ALA A 408 12.66 4.31 -13.57
CA ALA A 408 13.95 5.01 -13.72
C ALA A 408 13.93 6.20 -14.69
N GLN A 409 12.93 6.27 -15.57
CA GLN A 409 12.68 7.39 -16.49
C GLN A 409 12.37 8.68 -15.74
N PHE A 410 11.93 8.58 -14.48
CA PHE A 410 11.78 9.72 -13.59
C PHE A 410 13.02 9.84 -12.71
N ALA A 411 13.72 10.96 -12.88
CA ALA A 411 14.86 11.29 -12.04
C ALA A 411 14.45 11.46 -10.57
N ASP A 412 13.24 11.98 -10.34
CA ASP A 412 12.69 12.34 -9.03
C ASP A 412 11.15 12.41 -9.08
N TYR A 413 10.50 12.54 -7.93
CA TYR A 413 9.11 12.98 -7.80
C TYR A 413 9.00 14.49 -8.08
N ALA A 414 7.78 14.96 -8.38
CA ALA A 414 7.54 16.37 -8.71
C ALA A 414 7.90 17.34 -7.57
N ALA A 415 7.75 16.90 -6.32
CA ALA A 415 8.10 17.63 -5.12
C ALA A 415 8.33 16.64 -3.95
N PRO A 416 9.12 16.99 -2.93
CA PRO A 416 9.12 16.26 -1.66
C PRO A 416 7.72 16.27 -1.02
N ALA A 417 7.50 15.42 -0.02
CA ALA A 417 6.23 15.43 0.71
C ALA A 417 6.00 16.80 1.36
N HIS A 418 4.86 17.42 1.09
CA HIS A 418 4.42 18.61 1.81
C HIS A 418 4.18 18.27 3.29
N PRO A 419 4.32 19.22 4.23
CA PRO A 419 3.97 18.96 5.62
C PRO A 419 2.51 18.47 5.73
N LEU A 420 2.28 17.45 6.54
CA LEU A 420 0.96 16.84 6.68
C LEU A 420 -0.08 17.90 7.07
N GLY A 421 -1.12 18.06 6.25
CA GLY A 421 -2.20 18.99 6.53
C GLY A 421 -1.94 20.46 6.23
N ALA A 422 -0.82 20.82 5.60
CA ALA A 422 -0.42 22.22 5.41
C ALA A 422 -0.98 22.89 4.15
N ASP A 423 -1.62 22.14 3.24
CA ASP A 423 -2.13 22.68 1.98
C ASP A 423 -3.54 23.27 2.11
N ALA A 424 -3.97 23.99 1.07
CA ALA A 424 -5.32 24.52 0.97
C ALA A 424 -6.29 23.48 0.35
N PRO A 425 -7.59 23.47 0.77
CA PRO A 425 -8.59 22.52 0.27
C PRO A 425 -9.15 22.96 -1.09
N VAL A 426 -8.29 23.11 -2.09
CA VAL A 426 -8.63 23.51 -3.47
C VAL A 426 -7.86 22.68 -4.47
N TRP A 427 -8.41 22.47 -5.67
CA TRP A 427 -7.68 21.87 -6.78
C TRP A 427 -6.75 22.88 -7.47
N LEU A 428 -5.70 22.38 -8.14
CA LEU A 428 -4.84 23.18 -9.02
C LEU A 428 -5.48 23.43 -10.39
#